data_AF-A0A7G6WX57-F1
#
_entry.id   AF-A0A7G6WX57-F1
#
_cell.length_a   1.000
_cell.length_b   1.000
_cell.length_c   1.000
_cell.angle_alpha   90.00
_cell.angle_beta   90.00
_cell.angle_gamma   90.00
#
_symmetry.space_group_name_H-M   'P 1'
#
loop_
_entity.id
_entity.type
_entity.pdbx_description
1 polymer ?
#
loop_
_entity_poly.entity_id
_entity_poly.type
_entity_poly.pdbx_seq_one_letter_code
_entity_poly.pdbx_strand_id
1 'polypeptide(L)' 'MGRPRLIIASVAALAAASSGAAVSASASPADTRVSVGSPTTPFSQNKQNEPAVAIDAHDPAVMVAGSNDEIDEESCAGR' A
#
# COMPACT_ATOMS: atom_id res chain seq x y z
N MET A 1 -40.08 -38.57 -2.02
CA MET A 1 -40.25 -37.12 -1.73
C MET A 1 -39.01 -36.40 -1.16
N GLY A 2 -37.80 -36.98 -1.18
CA GLY A 2 -36.60 -36.36 -0.57
C GLY A 2 -35.65 -35.61 -1.54
N ARG A 3 -35.60 -36.03 -2.80
CA ARG A 3 -34.68 -35.48 -3.83
C ARG A 3 -34.86 -33.98 -4.12
N PRO A 4 -36.09 -33.43 -4.28
CA PRO A 4 -36.24 -32.00 -4.54
C PRO A 4 -35.86 -31.13 -3.34
N ARG A 5 -36.06 -31.63 -2.11
CA ARG A 5 -35.69 -30.93 -0.87
C ARG A 5 -34.18 -30.84 -0.69
N LEU A 6 -33.45 -31.89 -1.08
CA LEU A 6 -31.99 -31.90 -1.05
C LEU A 6 -31.39 -30.90 -2.04
N ILE A 7 -31.95 -30.80 -3.25
CA ILE A 7 -31.47 -29.86 -4.28
C ILE A 7 -31.65 -28.40 -3.82
N ILE A 8 -32.82 -28.06 -3.26
CA ILE A 8 -33.10 -26.72 -2.75
C ILE A 8 -32.15 -26.36 -1.60
N ALA A 9 -31.90 -27.30 -0.68
CA ALA A 9 -30.96 -27.09 0.44
C ALA A 9 -29.52 -26.85 -0.05
N SER A 10 -29.06 -27.59 -1.06
CA SER A 10 -27.72 -27.39 -1.63
C SER A 10 -27.55 -26.05 -2.34
N VAL A 11 -28.57 -25.57 -3.06
CA VAL A 11 -28.52 -24.26 -3.74
C VAL A 11 -28.51 -23.12 -2.72
N ALA A 12 -29.33 -23.23 -1.66
CA ALA A 12 -29.36 -22.24 -0.58
C ALA A 12 -28.03 -22.16 0.18
N ALA A 13 -27.40 -23.31 0.45
CA ALA A 13 -26.10 -23.37 1.11
C ALA A 13 -24.98 -22.73 0.26
N LEU A 14 -24.99 -22.98 -1.06
CA LEU A 14 -24.01 -22.38 -1.97
C LEU A 14 -24.18 -20.86 -2.08
N ALA A 15 -25.42 -20.38 -2.15
CA ALA A 15 -25.72 -18.95 -2.17
C ALA A 15 -25.28 -18.25 -0.87
N ALA A 16 -25.53 -18.87 0.29
CA ALA A 16 -25.08 -18.34 1.58
C ALA A 16 -23.54 -18.31 1.70
N ALA A 17 -22.85 -19.33 1.20
CA ALA A 17 -21.39 -19.37 1.19
C ALA A 17 -20.76 -18.29 0.28
N SER A 18 -21.38 -17.98 -0.86
CA SER A 18 -20.88 -16.94 -1.77
C SER A 18 -21.04 -15.51 -1.25
N SER A 19 -22.02 -15.26 -0.38
CA SER A 19 -22.26 -13.93 0.21
C SER A 19 -21.20 -13.52 1.24
N GLY A 20 -20.54 -14.50 1.89
CA GLY A 20 -19.47 -14.23 2.86
C GLY A 20 -18.12 -13.87 2.22
N ALA A 21 -17.87 -14.34 1.00
CA ALA A 21 -16.59 -14.12 0.30
C ALA A 21 -16.41 -12.66 -0.20
N ALA A 22 -17.49 -11.88 -0.32
CA ALA A 22 -17.42 -10.49 -0.79
C ALA A 22 -16.91 -9.50 0.26
N VAL A 23 -16.84 -9.88 1.55
CA VAL A 23 -16.50 -8.97 2.66
C VAL A 23 -14.99 -8.80 2.86
N SER A 24 -14.15 -9.63 2.21
CA SER A 24 -12.69 -9.63 2.41
C SER A 24 -11.90 -8.84 1.38
N ALA A 25 -12.54 -8.05 0.51
CA ALA A 25 -11.83 -7.01 -0.23
C ALA A 25 -11.51 -5.86 0.73
N SER A 26 -10.55 -6.08 1.63
CA SER A 26 -9.91 -5.02 2.41
C SER A 26 -9.36 -4.01 1.42
N ALA A 27 -10.08 -2.91 1.21
CA ALA A 27 -9.52 -1.74 0.59
C ALA A 27 -8.34 -1.33 1.49
N SER A 28 -7.12 -1.56 1.02
CA SER A 28 -5.95 -0.94 1.67
C SER A 28 -6.26 0.55 1.75
N PRO A 29 -6.11 1.19 2.92
CA PRO A 29 -6.25 2.63 3.00
C PRO A 29 -5.33 3.24 1.94
N ALA A 30 -5.86 4.12 1.11
CA ALA A 30 -5.04 4.81 0.12
C ALA A 30 -3.98 5.61 0.88
N ASP A 31 -2.71 5.45 0.50
CA ASP A 31 -1.63 6.20 1.11
C ASP A 31 -1.86 7.71 0.93
N THR A 32 -1.65 8.46 2.00
CA THR A 32 -1.71 9.92 1.96
C THR A 32 -0.34 10.44 1.57
N ARG A 33 -0.26 11.23 0.47
CA ARG A 33 0.99 11.92 0.12
C ARG A 33 1.31 12.93 1.23
N VAL A 34 2.43 12.71 1.91
CA VAL A 34 2.92 13.61 2.97
C VAL A 34 3.77 14.77 2.43
N SER A 35 4.23 14.67 1.18
CA SER A 35 5.11 15.62 0.47
C SER A 35 4.36 16.71 -0.31
N VAL A 36 3.42 17.42 0.32
CA VAL A 36 2.57 18.42 -0.36
C VAL A 36 3.07 19.87 -0.27
N GLY A 37 4.06 20.14 0.59
CA GLY A 37 4.52 21.50 0.89
C GLY A 37 5.59 22.08 -0.04
N SER A 38 6.34 21.23 -0.75
CA SER A 38 7.52 21.66 -1.49
C SER A 38 7.23 21.86 -2.98
N PRO A 39 7.81 22.89 -3.64
CA PRO A 39 7.76 23.03 -5.09
C PRO A 39 8.36 21.80 -5.80
N THR A 40 7.73 21.33 -6.87
CA THR A 40 8.24 20.17 -7.63
C THR A 40 9.46 20.50 -8.50
N THR A 41 9.73 21.78 -8.74
CA THR A 41 10.87 22.29 -9.52
C THR A 41 11.24 23.72 -9.10
N PRO A 42 12.49 24.16 -9.29
CA PRO A 42 13.66 23.37 -9.74
C PRO A 42 14.29 22.56 -8.59
N PHE A 43 14.78 21.36 -8.93
CA PHE A 43 15.45 20.45 -7.97
C PHE A 43 16.95 20.74 -7.88
N SER A 44 17.52 20.62 -6.68
CA SER A 44 18.95 20.89 -6.42
C SER A 44 19.84 19.99 -7.28
N GLN A 45 20.74 20.60 -8.06
CA GLN A 45 21.59 19.90 -9.03
C GLN A 45 22.76 19.14 -8.38
N ASN A 46 23.10 19.45 -7.12
CA ASN A 46 24.21 18.83 -6.39
C ASN A 46 23.73 17.83 -5.33
N LYS A 47 22.50 17.32 -5.44
CA LYS A 47 22.03 16.26 -4.55
C LYS A 47 22.60 14.92 -4.98
N GLN A 48 23.40 14.33 -4.10
CA GLN A 48 23.79 12.92 -4.18
C GLN A 48 22.72 12.12 -3.45
N ASN A 49 21.95 11.29 -4.16
CA ASN A 49 21.13 10.27 -3.53
C ASN A 49 22.07 9.33 -2.76
N GLU A 50 21.97 9.27 -1.44
CA GLU A 50 22.69 8.26 -0.67
C GLU A 50 21.80 7.01 -0.58
N PRO A 51 22.15 5.90 -1.25
CA PRO A 51 21.38 4.67 -1.13
C PRO A 51 21.52 4.11 0.28
N ALA A 52 20.42 4.11 1.03
CA ALA A 52 20.34 3.54 2.36
C ALA A 52 19.28 2.43 2.42
N VAL A 53 19.63 1.34 3.11
CA VAL A 53 18.70 0.27 3.48
C VAL A 53 18.93 -0.04 4.95
N ALA A 54 17.87 -0.03 5.75
CA ALA A 54 17.89 -0.54 7.11
C ALA A 54 17.44 -2.00 7.11
N ILE A 55 18.17 -2.84 7.84
CA ILE A 55 17.86 -4.26 8.02
C ILE A 55 17.61 -4.47 9.52
N ASP A 56 16.50 -5.13 9.87
CA ASP A 56 16.23 -5.47 11.26
C ASP A 56 17.26 -6.49 11.78
N ALA A 57 17.91 -6.17 12.90
CA ALA A 57 18.90 -7.04 13.52
C ALA A 57 18.27 -8.29 14.16
N HIS A 58 16.98 -8.27 14.51
CA HIS A 58 16.25 -9.39 15.10
C HIS A 58 15.71 -10.36 14.03
N ASP A 59 15.26 -9.83 12.89
CA ASP A 59 14.81 -10.61 11.72
C ASP A 59 15.36 -10.02 10.41
N PRO A 60 16.49 -10.55 9.89
CA PRO A 60 17.14 -10.00 8.69
C PRO A 60 16.32 -10.08 7.40
N ALA A 61 15.19 -10.81 7.40
CA ALA A 61 14.25 -10.81 6.27
C ALA A 61 13.41 -9.51 6.22
N VAL A 62 13.39 -8.72 7.29
CA VAL A 62 12.72 -7.42 7.35
C VAL A 62 13.69 -6.31 6.97
N MET A 63 13.37 -5.60 5.89
CA MET A 63 14.20 -4.53 5.31
C MET A 63 13.33 -3.31 5.00
N VAL A 64 13.91 -2.11 5.16
CA VAL A 64 13.27 -0.84 4.81
C VAL A 64 14.22 -0.05 3.92
N ALA A 65 13.75 0.36 2.75
CA ALA A 65 14.48 1.29 1.90
C ALA A 65 14.41 2.69 2.50
N GLY A 66 15.55 3.40 2.55
CA GLY A 66 15.57 4.79 2.93
C GLY A 66 14.78 5.63 1.93
N SER A 67 13.91 6.51 2.42
CA SER A 67 13.28 7.54 1.59
C SER A 67 14.28 8.66 1.37
N ASN A 68 14.40 9.12 0.12
CA ASN A 68 15.14 10.33 -0.22
C ASN A 68 14.10 11.42 -0.49
N ASP A 69 13.32 11.77 0.53
CA ASP A 69 12.34 12.86 0.44
C ASP A 69 13.05 14.18 0.78
N GLU A 70 13.18 15.06 -0.20
CA GLU A 70 13.79 16.39 -0.07
C GLU A 70 12.77 17.48 0.29
N ILE A 71 11.83 17.13 1.17
CA ILE A 71 10.95 18.14 1.76
C ILE A 71 11.85 19.08 2.57
N ASP A 72 11.79 20.37 2.27
CA ASP A 72 12.57 21.45 2.88
C ASP A 72 14.01 21.63 2.39
N GLU A 73 14.43 20.94 1.33
CA GLU A 73 15.63 21.34 0.61
C GLU A 73 15.44 22.73 -0.02
N GLU A 74 16.49 23.55 -0.01
CA GLU A 74 16.38 24.88 -0.59
C GLU A 74 16.05 24.77 -2.08
N SER A 75 15.08 25.57 -2.54
CA SER A 75 14.91 25.78 -3.98
C SER A 75 16.26 26.24 -4.56
N CYS A 76 16.66 25.72 -5.73
CA CYS A 76 17.89 26.19 -6.38
C CYS A 76 17.96 27.71 -6.31
N ALA A 77 19.00 28.24 -5.68
CA ALA A 77 19.27 29.68 -5.65
C ALA A 77 19.36 30.18 -7.10
N GLY A 78 18.26 30.80 -7.56
CA GLY A 78 17.96 30.93 -8.98
C GLY A 78 17.55 32.33 -9.42
N ARG A 79 17.90 33.37 -8.65
CA ARG A 79 18.46 34.66 -9.11
C ARG A 79 18.71 35.59 -7.92
#